data_AF-A0A644SJH0-F1
#
_entry.id   AF-A0A644SJH0-F1
#
_cell.length_a   1.000
_cell.length_b   1.000
_cell.length_c   1.000
_cell.angle_alpha   90.00
_cell.angle_beta   90.00
_cell.angle_gamma   90.00
#
_symmetry.space_group_name_H-M   'P 1'
#
loop_
_entity.id
_entity.type
_entity.pdbx_description
1 polymer ?
#
loop_
_entity_poly.entity_id
_entity_poly.type
_entity_poly.pdbx_seq_one_letter_code
_entity_poly.pdbx_strand_id
1 'polypeptide(L)'
;MIITSYSFLQSNVKKIDDVDTVKMMTFLGYFLLITVLLYMGTRPISFVFGDMINYADGFQKLQLSPNVEIGKDYIFWYFTKLCAQIIDAREYFFLIAVIYIIPNYFFVKKYFNEYWYIPLLMIFGSFSFWTYGTNGLRNGMATSVFIGALCLYDRNKWLMYGLMALSYGIHNSLMIPIGAFIVSGLYKNPKIYLYIWLAAIPLSIVGGSAWENFFGSLGIGDERVNNYMTGSVDAGTTFSSTGFRWDFVVYSGFAVFAGYYYIIKRGFQDKFYTHLWGTYMIANAFWILVIRANFSNRFAYLSWFLMAVVIAYPIFKVKFWDEHYKMVGRIFFAYYLFTYIMFLRS
;
A
#
# COMPACT_ATOMS: atom_id res chain seq x y z
N MET A 1 4.32 4.01 -18.27
CA MET A 1 3.84 5.00 -19.26
C MET A 1 3.32 4.37 -20.54
N ILE A 2 4.10 3.62 -21.32
CA ILE A 2 3.63 3.03 -22.60
C ILE A 2 2.34 2.20 -22.44
N ILE A 3 2.30 1.26 -21.50
CA ILE A 3 1.12 0.41 -21.23
C ILE A 3 -0.10 1.25 -20.81
N THR A 4 0.11 2.24 -19.95
CA THR A 4 -0.93 3.16 -19.50
C THR A 4 -1.48 4.02 -20.64
N SER A 5 -0.60 4.61 -21.45
CA SER A 5 -1.00 5.43 -22.60
C SER A 5 -1.75 4.60 -23.63
N TYR A 6 -1.31 3.37 -23.89
CA TYR A 6 -2.03 2.42 -24.74
C TYR A 6 -3.43 2.13 -24.19
N SER A 7 -3.53 1.85 -22.88
CA SER A 7 -4.81 1.56 -22.21
C SER A 7 -5.75 2.78 -22.24
N PHE A 8 -5.21 3.99 -22.10
CA PHE A 8 -5.94 5.24 -22.25
C PHE A 8 -6.47 5.42 -23.68
N LEU A 9 -5.62 5.25 -24.70
CA LEU A 9 -6.04 5.36 -26.10
C LEU A 9 -7.12 4.32 -26.43
N GLN A 10 -6.94 3.07 -26.00
CA GLN A 10 -7.94 2.00 -26.18
C GLN A 10 -9.29 2.37 -25.55
N SER A 11 -9.30 2.96 -24.35
CA SER A 11 -10.56 3.36 -23.67
C SER A 11 -11.37 4.42 -24.44
N ASN A 12 -10.77 5.14 -25.39
CA ASN A 12 -11.45 6.12 -26.24
C ASN A 12 -12.06 5.50 -27.50
N VAL A 13 -11.65 4.28 -27.88
CA VAL A 13 -12.06 3.61 -29.12
C VAL A 13 -12.95 2.40 -28.83
N LYS A 14 -12.59 1.61 -27.81
CA LYS A 14 -13.29 0.37 -27.44
C LYS A 14 -13.88 0.46 -26.04
N LYS A 15 -15.00 -0.24 -25.83
CA LYS A 15 -15.59 -0.41 -24.50
C LYS A 15 -14.75 -1.41 -23.70
N ILE A 16 -14.65 -1.20 -22.39
CA ILE A 16 -13.84 -2.08 -21.51
C ILE A 16 -14.48 -3.47 -21.33
N ASP A 17 -15.79 -3.57 -21.51
CA ASP A 17 -16.58 -4.81 -21.43
C ASP A 17 -16.64 -5.60 -22.75
N ASP A 18 -15.96 -5.13 -23.80
CA ASP A 18 -15.85 -5.86 -25.05
C ASP A 18 -15.05 -7.17 -24.87
N VAL A 19 -15.53 -8.27 -25.44
CA VAL A 19 -14.99 -9.62 -25.21
C VAL A 19 -13.51 -9.73 -25.58
N ASP A 20 -13.12 -9.15 -26.72
CA ASP A 20 -11.73 -9.16 -27.17
C ASP A 20 -10.85 -8.29 -26.27
N THR A 21 -11.40 -7.16 -25.81
CA THR A 21 -10.75 -6.28 -24.84
C THR A 21 -10.50 -6.99 -23.51
N VAL A 22 -11.50 -7.71 -22.97
CA VAL A 22 -11.37 -8.49 -21.72
C VAL A 22 -10.36 -9.64 -21.85
N LYS A 23 -10.35 -10.36 -22.99
CA LYS A 23 -9.35 -11.40 -23.27
C LYS A 23 -7.94 -10.83 -23.31
N MET A 24 -7.75 -9.73 -24.04
CA MET A 24 -6.47 -9.03 -24.11
C MET A 24 -6.02 -8.55 -22.72
N MET A 25 -6.91 -7.91 -21.95
CA MET A 25 -6.61 -7.46 -20.59
C MET A 25 -6.22 -8.61 -19.67
N THR A 26 -6.88 -9.76 -19.80
CA THR A 26 -6.54 -10.96 -19.02
C THR A 26 -5.15 -11.47 -19.36
N PHE A 27 -4.80 -11.55 -20.65
CA PHE A 27 -3.45 -11.92 -21.08
C PHE A 27 -2.40 -10.93 -20.55
N LEU A 28 -2.63 -9.62 -20.74
CA LEU A 28 -1.74 -8.57 -20.25
C LEU A 28 -1.60 -8.60 -18.72
N GLY A 29 -2.66 -8.96 -17.99
CA GLY A 29 -2.61 -9.11 -16.55
C GLY A 29 -1.71 -10.25 -16.09
N TYR A 30 -1.77 -11.41 -16.73
CA TYR A 30 -0.86 -12.51 -16.40
C TYR A 30 0.57 -12.20 -16.80
N PHE A 31 0.76 -11.61 -17.99
CA PHE A 31 2.07 -11.14 -18.44
C PHE A 31 2.68 -10.13 -17.45
N LEU A 32 1.90 -9.13 -17.02
CA LEU A 32 2.32 -8.16 -16.02
C LEU A 32 2.67 -8.82 -14.69
N LEU A 33 1.81 -9.72 -14.18
CA LEU A 33 2.03 -10.43 -12.92
C LEU A 33 3.34 -11.20 -12.93
N ILE A 34 3.56 -12.01 -13.97
CA ILE A 34 4.77 -12.82 -14.12
C ILE A 34 5.98 -11.92 -14.27
N THR A 35 5.89 -10.87 -15.11
CA THR A 35 7.00 -9.95 -15.34
C THR A 35 7.41 -9.23 -14.06
N VAL A 36 6.46 -8.67 -13.31
CA VAL A 36 6.75 -7.96 -12.05
C VAL A 36 7.29 -8.91 -10.99
N LEU A 37 6.73 -10.13 -10.89
CA LEU A 37 7.21 -11.15 -9.96
C LEU A 37 8.64 -11.59 -10.27
N LEU A 38 8.93 -11.92 -11.53
CA LEU A 38 10.28 -12.32 -11.92
C LEU A 38 11.26 -11.15 -11.77
N TYR A 39 10.91 -9.97 -12.29
CA TYR A 39 11.78 -8.79 -12.24
C TYR A 39 12.13 -8.38 -10.80
N MET A 40 11.15 -8.36 -9.91
CA MET A 40 11.38 -8.05 -8.51
C MET A 40 12.05 -9.23 -7.79
N GLY A 41 11.59 -10.45 -7.99
CA GLY A 41 12.03 -11.63 -7.25
C GLY A 41 13.46 -12.08 -7.58
N THR A 42 13.91 -11.89 -8.82
CA THR A 42 15.26 -12.31 -9.27
C THR A 42 16.28 -11.17 -9.27
N ARG A 43 15.91 -10.00 -8.75
CA ARG A 43 16.82 -8.85 -8.63
C ARG A 43 18.10 -9.24 -7.87
N PRO A 44 19.26 -8.66 -8.23
CA PRO A 44 20.50 -8.94 -7.52
C PRO A 44 20.45 -8.41 -6.08
N ILE A 45 21.14 -9.07 -5.16
CA ILE A 45 21.34 -8.55 -3.80
C ILE A 45 22.28 -7.34 -3.91
N SER A 46 21.78 -6.15 -3.61
CA SER A 46 22.53 -4.90 -3.77
C SER A 46 22.05 -3.82 -2.80
N PHE A 47 22.98 -2.95 -2.39
CA PHE A 47 22.72 -1.78 -1.54
C PHE A 47 21.77 -0.77 -2.21
N VAL A 48 21.68 -0.75 -3.55
CA VAL A 48 20.73 0.08 -4.31
C VAL A 48 19.27 -0.19 -3.91
N PHE A 49 19.00 -1.38 -3.36
CA PHE A 49 17.67 -1.77 -2.90
C PHE A 49 17.41 -1.47 -1.41
N GLY A 50 18.18 -0.55 -0.80
CA GLY A 50 17.95 -0.05 0.55
C GLY A 50 18.09 -1.15 1.61
N ASP A 51 17.06 -1.35 2.44
CA ASP A 51 17.12 -2.33 3.54
C ASP A 51 17.43 -3.78 3.08
N MET A 52 17.28 -4.13 1.78
CA MET A 52 17.57 -5.47 1.24
C MET A 52 18.92 -6.03 1.68
N ILE A 53 19.98 -5.21 1.67
CA ILE A 53 21.32 -5.67 2.05
C ILE A 53 21.40 -6.06 3.53
N ASN A 54 20.68 -5.34 4.39
CA ASN A 54 20.64 -5.63 5.83
C ASN A 54 19.91 -6.94 6.10
N TYR A 55 18.86 -7.25 5.34
CA TYR A 55 18.17 -8.54 5.45
C TYR A 55 18.99 -9.69 4.85
N ALA A 56 19.79 -9.43 3.81
CA ALA A 56 20.71 -10.43 3.27
C ALA A 56 21.80 -10.80 4.27
N ASP A 57 22.40 -9.80 4.94
CA ASP A 57 23.36 -10.00 6.02
C ASP A 57 22.73 -10.74 7.21
N GLY A 58 21.55 -10.32 7.65
CA GLY A 58 20.80 -11.01 8.70
C GLY A 58 20.46 -12.47 8.34
N PHE A 59 20.08 -12.73 7.09
CA PHE A 59 19.83 -14.07 6.58
C PHE A 59 21.09 -14.93 6.63
N GLN A 60 22.22 -14.45 6.10
CA GLN A 60 23.50 -15.17 6.09
C GLN A 60 23.99 -15.47 7.52
N LYS A 61 23.85 -14.53 8.45
CA LYS A 61 24.17 -14.76 9.87
C LYS A 61 23.33 -15.90 10.46
N LEU A 62 22.05 -15.98 10.14
CA LEU A 62 21.18 -17.07 10.58
C LEU A 62 21.52 -18.41 9.92
N GLN A 63 22.04 -18.42 8.68
CA GLN A 63 22.54 -19.64 8.05
C GLN A 63 23.78 -20.18 8.77
N LEU A 64 24.71 -19.29 9.13
CA LEU A 64 25.96 -19.65 9.82
C LEU A 64 25.75 -19.97 11.30
N SER A 65 24.77 -19.33 11.95
CA SER A 65 24.52 -19.46 13.38
C SER A 65 23.01 -19.39 13.68
N PRO A 66 22.31 -20.55 13.65
CA PRO A 66 20.86 -20.59 13.88
C PRO A 66 20.40 -20.13 15.26
N ASN A 67 21.30 -20.02 16.23
CA ASN A 67 21.00 -19.66 17.62
C ASN A 67 21.18 -18.15 17.92
N VAL A 68 21.39 -17.33 16.89
CA VAL A 68 21.43 -15.86 17.05
C VAL A 68 20.08 -15.37 17.56
N GLU A 69 20.12 -14.37 18.45
CA GLU A 69 18.94 -13.74 19.02
C GLU A 69 18.04 -13.15 17.93
N ILE A 70 16.75 -13.47 18.02
CA ILE A 70 15.73 -13.10 17.02
C ILE A 70 15.25 -11.67 17.34
N GLY A 71 15.16 -10.81 16.32
CA GLY A 71 14.70 -9.43 16.50
C GLY A 71 13.22 -9.30 16.90
N LYS A 72 12.80 -8.10 17.31
CA LYS A 72 11.46 -7.78 17.87
C LYS A 72 10.27 -8.15 16.97
N ASP A 73 10.42 -8.13 15.64
CA ASP A 73 9.38 -8.61 14.69
C ASP A 73 9.47 -10.14 14.56
N TYR A 74 8.95 -10.84 15.59
CA TYR A 74 9.18 -12.28 15.76
C TYR A 74 8.80 -13.10 14.53
N ILE A 75 7.62 -12.89 13.94
CA ILE A 75 7.16 -13.73 12.81
C ILE A 75 8.08 -13.56 11.61
N PHE A 76 8.50 -12.33 11.30
CA PHE A 76 9.42 -12.10 10.19
C PHE A 76 10.78 -12.77 10.40
N TRP A 77 11.34 -12.67 11.61
CA TRP A 77 12.65 -13.25 11.88
C TRP A 77 12.61 -14.77 12.05
N TYR A 78 11.52 -15.34 12.58
CA TYR A 78 11.29 -16.79 12.54
C TYR A 78 11.14 -17.29 11.10
N PHE A 79 10.37 -16.59 10.26
CA PHE A 79 10.27 -16.88 8.83
C PHE A 79 11.66 -16.85 8.17
N THR A 80 12.44 -15.80 8.42
CA THR A 80 13.81 -15.66 7.90
C THR A 80 14.71 -16.80 8.38
N LYS A 81 14.63 -17.19 9.66
CA LYS A 81 15.39 -18.31 10.23
C LYS A 81 15.02 -19.64 9.58
N LEU A 82 13.73 -19.91 9.35
CA LEU A 82 13.28 -21.11 8.67
C LEU A 82 13.80 -21.16 7.22
N CYS A 83 13.71 -20.04 6.49
CA CYS A 83 14.25 -19.96 5.14
C CYS A 83 15.77 -20.15 5.11
N ALA A 84 16.50 -19.53 6.03
CA ALA A 84 17.96 -19.63 6.14
C ALA A 84 18.44 -21.10 6.25
N GLN A 85 17.64 -21.98 6.82
CA GLN A 85 17.95 -23.40 6.98
C GLN A 85 17.71 -24.24 5.72
N ILE A 86 16.96 -23.74 4.73
CA ILE A 86 16.41 -24.56 3.64
C ILE A 86 16.82 -24.04 2.26
N ILE A 87 16.92 -22.72 2.10
CA ILE A 87 17.09 -22.05 0.80
C ILE A 87 18.24 -21.04 0.85
N ASP A 88 18.69 -20.59 -0.32
CA ASP A 88 19.69 -19.53 -0.41
C ASP A 88 19.08 -18.12 -0.32
N ALA A 89 19.93 -17.10 -0.24
CA ALA A 89 19.49 -15.72 -0.09
C ALA A 89 18.71 -15.20 -1.32
N ARG A 90 19.00 -15.67 -2.54
CA ARG A 90 18.28 -15.27 -3.75
C ARG A 90 16.88 -15.87 -3.77
N GLU A 91 16.76 -17.15 -3.43
CA GLU A 91 15.49 -17.85 -3.27
C GLU A 91 14.64 -17.21 -2.17
N TYR A 92 15.27 -16.80 -1.06
CA TYR A 92 14.60 -16.06 0.02
C TYR A 92 13.98 -14.74 -0.46
N PHE A 93 14.71 -13.93 -1.22
CA PHE A 93 14.16 -12.68 -1.76
C PHE A 93 13.10 -12.92 -2.83
N PHE A 94 13.20 -14.01 -3.59
CA PHE A 94 12.14 -14.43 -4.50
C PHE A 94 10.86 -14.77 -3.73
N LEU A 95 10.96 -15.53 -2.63
CA LEU A 95 9.83 -15.87 -1.77
C LEU A 95 9.20 -14.62 -1.12
N ILE A 96 10.00 -13.66 -0.66
CA ILE A 96 9.51 -12.36 -0.20
C ILE A 96 8.70 -11.66 -1.30
N ALA A 97 9.20 -11.65 -2.54
CA ALA A 97 8.48 -11.05 -3.67
C ALA A 97 7.16 -11.76 -3.95
N VAL A 98 7.11 -13.10 -3.82
CA VAL A 98 5.87 -13.89 -3.91
C VAL A 98 4.85 -13.44 -2.85
N ILE A 99 5.26 -13.33 -1.57
CA ILE A 99 4.37 -12.90 -0.49
C ILE A 99 3.94 -11.44 -0.68
N TYR A 100 4.80 -10.60 -1.26
CA TYR A 100 4.45 -9.22 -1.58
C TYR A 100 3.45 -9.10 -2.74
N ILE A 101 3.56 -9.93 -3.78
CA ILE A 101 2.83 -9.73 -5.03
C ILE A 101 1.53 -10.53 -5.09
N ILE A 102 1.55 -11.80 -4.68
CA ILE A 102 0.44 -12.74 -4.88
C ILE A 102 -0.84 -12.37 -4.12
N PRO A 103 -0.80 -11.90 -2.86
CA PRO A 103 -2.00 -11.46 -2.17
C PRO A 103 -2.74 -10.32 -2.90
N ASN A 104 -2.00 -9.39 -3.51
CA ASN A 104 -2.58 -8.31 -4.32
C ASN A 104 -3.32 -8.88 -5.55
N TYR A 105 -2.73 -9.87 -6.22
CA TYR A 105 -3.38 -10.57 -7.34
C TYR A 105 -4.69 -11.24 -6.90
N PHE A 106 -4.69 -12.01 -5.81
CA PHE A 106 -5.91 -12.66 -5.32
C PHE A 106 -6.99 -11.66 -4.95
N PHE A 107 -6.61 -10.55 -4.33
CA PHE A 107 -7.52 -9.47 -3.99
C PHE A 107 -8.20 -8.89 -5.23
N VAL A 108 -7.43 -8.50 -6.25
CA VAL A 108 -8.03 -7.92 -7.46
C VAL A 108 -8.84 -8.95 -8.26
N LYS A 109 -8.43 -10.22 -8.29
CA LYS A 109 -9.22 -11.28 -8.93
C LYS A 109 -10.57 -11.47 -8.26
N LYS A 110 -10.60 -11.44 -6.92
CA LYS A 110 -11.84 -11.59 -6.16
C LYS A 110 -12.80 -10.42 -6.37
N TYR A 111 -12.32 -9.19 -6.31
CA TYR A 111 -13.20 -8.01 -6.25
C TYR A 111 -13.52 -7.39 -7.61
N PHE A 112 -12.75 -7.70 -8.66
CA PHE A 112 -12.89 -7.09 -9.98
C PHE A 112 -13.12 -8.11 -11.11
N ASN A 113 -13.21 -9.40 -10.80
CA ASN A 113 -13.53 -10.49 -11.73
C ASN A 113 -12.67 -10.50 -12.99
N GLU A 114 -13.26 -10.14 -14.14
CA GLU A 114 -12.65 -10.09 -15.47
C GLU A 114 -11.85 -8.80 -15.71
N TYR A 115 -12.13 -7.73 -14.96
CA TYR A 115 -11.45 -6.43 -15.05
C TYR A 115 -10.22 -6.32 -14.16
N TRP A 116 -9.84 -7.40 -13.45
CA TRP A 116 -8.76 -7.47 -12.45
C TRP A 116 -7.41 -6.94 -12.92
N TYR A 117 -7.11 -6.99 -14.21
CA TYR A 117 -5.87 -6.46 -14.78
C TYR A 117 -5.66 -5.00 -14.43
N ILE A 118 -6.72 -4.19 -14.52
CA ILE A 118 -6.61 -2.75 -14.40
C ILE A 118 -6.24 -2.30 -12.98
N PRO A 119 -6.96 -2.71 -11.91
CA PRO A 119 -6.53 -2.41 -10.55
C PRO A 119 -5.19 -3.07 -10.20
N LEU A 120 -4.83 -4.22 -10.80
CA LEU A 120 -3.49 -4.79 -10.61
C LEU A 120 -2.40 -3.87 -11.14
N LEU A 121 -2.59 -3.37 -12.36
CA LEU A 121 -1.69 -2.38 -12.96
C LEU A 121 -1.62 -1.15 -12.05
N MET A 122 -2.73 -0.70 -11.45
CA MET A 122 -2.73 0.48 -10.57
C MET A 122 -1.91 0.22 -9.32
N ILE A 123 -2.07 -0.95 -8.69
CA ILE A 123 -1.27 -1.34 -7.53
C ILE A 123 0.22 -1.35 -7.92
N PHE A 124 0.60 -2.05 -9.00
CA PHE A 124 2.01 -2.21 -9.36
C PHE A 124 2.69 -0.93 -9.85
N GLY A 125 1.96 -0.03 -10.50
CA GLY A 125 2.49 1.29 -10.88
C GLY A 125 2.16 2.39 -9.88
N SER A 126 1.74 2.05 -8.66
CA SER A 126 1.67 3.01 -7.56
C SER A 126 3.07 3.50 -7.21
N PHE A 127 3.19 4.80 -6.90
CA PHE A 127 4.46 5.45 -6.61
C PHE A 127 5.34 4.69 -5.61
N SER A 128 4.73 4.09 -4.59
CA SER A 128 5.46 3.41 -3.53
C SER A 128 5.71 1.92 -3.78
N PHE A 129 5.07 1.29 -4.77
CA PHE A 129 5.07 -0.18 -4.89
C PHE A 129 6.48 -0.79 -4.99
N TRP A 130 7.33 -0.23 -5.86
CA TRP A 130 8.71 -0.71 -6.00
C TRP A 130 9.53 -0.54 -4.72
N THR A 131 9.43 0.62 -4.08
CA THR A 131 10.18 0.94 -2.86
C THR A 131 9.83 0.01 -1.71
N TYR A 132 8.57 -0.40 -1.58
CA TYR A 132 8.15 -1.34 -0.53
C TYR A 132 8.36 -2.81 -0.89
N GLY A 133 8.62 -3.14 -2.16
CA GLY A 133 9.10 -4.46 -2.56
C GLY A 133 10.60 -4.68 -2.33
N THR A 134 11.37 -3.60 -2.12
CA THR A 134 12.84 -3.63 -2.08
C THR A 134 13.42 -3.05 -0.79
N ASN A 135 13.20 -1.76 -0.53
CA ASN A 135 13.68 -1.05 0.65
C ASN A 135 12.75 -1.25 1.86
N GLY A 136 11.45 -1.03 1.70
CA GLY A 136 10.46 -1.22 2.77
C GLY A 136 9.96 -2.66 2.94
N LEU A 137 10.79 -3.68 2.68
CA LEU A 137 10.29 -5.04 2.36
C LEU A 137 9.36 -5.65 3.40
N ARG A 138 9.64 -5.47 4.70
CA ARG A 138 8.79 -6.01 5.77
C ARG A 138 7.42 -5.35 5.78
N ASN A 139 7.39 -4.03 5.61
CA ASN A 139 6.16 -3.26 5.52
C ASN A 139 5.37 -3.62 4.25
N GLY A 140 6.05 -3.76 3.11
CA GLY A 140 5.43 -4.25 1.89
C GLY A 140 4.80 -5.63 2.09
N MET A 141 5.56 -6.58 2.63
CA MET A 141 5.08 -7.95 2.86
C MET A 141 3.85 -7.97 3.79
N ALA A 142 3.92 -7.23 4.90
CA ALA A 142 2.84 -7.14 5.88
C ALA A 142 1.56 -6.49 5.31
N THR A 143 1.68 -5.42 4.54
CA THR A 143 0.55 -4.75 3.87
C THR A 143 -0.10 -5.61 2.79
N SER A 144 0.69 -6.39 2.04
CA SER A 144 0.15 -7.37 1.09
C SER A 144 -0.61 -8.49 1.78
N VAL A 145 -0.10 -9.03 2.89
CA VAL A 145 -0.85 -10.01 3.70
C VAL A 145 -2.15 -9.39 4.24
N PHE A 146 -2.15 -8.10 4.61
CA PHE A 146 -3.35 -7.39 5.06
C PHE A 146 -4.37 -7.28 3.91
N ILE A 147 -3.94 -6.89 2.71
CA ILE A 147 -4.80 -6.88 1.51
C ILE A 147 -5.36 -8.29 1.25
N GLY A 148 -4.53 -9.32 1.34
CA GLY A 148 -4.96 -10.70 1.21
C GLY A 148 -6.01 -11.11 2.25
N ALA A 149 -5.89 -10.63 3.49
CA ALA A 149 -6.87 -10.86 4.55
C ALA A 149 -8.25 -10.30 4.18
N LEU A 150 -8.31 -9.15 3.50
CA LEU A 150 -9.58 -8.57 3.04
C LEU A 150 -10.34 -9.50 2.08
N CYS A 151 -9.67 -10.43 1.39
CA CYS A 151 -10.36 -11.46 0.61
C CYS A 151 -11.28 -12.36 1.44
N LEU A 152 -11.20 -12.31 2.77
CA LEU A 152 -12.02 -13.11 3.68
C LEU A 152 -13.14 -12.30 4.34
N TYR A 153 -13.29 -11.01 3.99
CA TYR A 153 -14.21 -10.07 4.63
C TYR A 153 -15.64 -10.60 4.84
N ASP A 154 -16.25 -11.16 3.79
CA ASP A 154 -17.60 -11.73 3.83
C ASP A 154 -17.63 -13.24 4.10
N ARG A 155 -16.47 -13.92 4.10
CA ARG A 155 -16.39 -15.40 4.14
C ARG A 155 -16.01 -15.94 5.51
N ASN A 156 -14.94 -15.43 6.11
CA ASN A 156 -14.40 -15.95 7.36
C ASN A 156 -13.66 -14.84 8.13
N LYS A 157 -14.38 -14.19 9.05
CA LYS A 157 -13.84 -13.09 9.85
C LYS A 157 -12.72 -13.53 10.81
N TRP A 158 -12.80 -14.75 11.34
CA TRP A 158 -11.76 -15.28 12.23
C TRP A 158 -10.43 -15.44 11.49
N LEU A 159 -10.46 -16.06 10.30
CA LEU A 159 -9.27 -16.19 9.48
C LEU A 159 -8.79 -14.84 8.95
N MET A 160 -9.70 -13.90 8.63
CA MET A 160 -9.34 -12.52 8.27
C MET A 160 -8.53 -11.85 9.38
N TYR A 161 -9.04 -11.85 10.62
CA TYR A 161 -8.33 -11.23 11.74
C TYR A 161 -7.06 -12.01 12.12
N GLY A 162 -7.03 -13.33 11.93
CA GLY A 162 -5.82 -14.13 12.07
C GLY A 162 -4.72 -13.72 11.06
N LEU A 163 -5.09 -13.47 9.80
CA LEU A 163 -4.14 -12.95 8.80
C LEU A 163 -3.74 -11.50 9.07
N MET A 164 -4.63 -10.66 9.63
CA MET A 164 -4.25 -9.32 10.09
C MET A 164 -3.27 -9.37 11.26
N ALA A 165 -3.45 -10.29 12.20
CA ALA A 165 -2.49 -10.53 13.28
C ALA A 165 -1.14 -11.04 12.73
N LEU A 166 -1.17 -11.89 11.70
CA LEU A 166 0.03 -12.30 10.97
C LEU A 166 0.73 -11.11 10.31
N SER A 167 -0.01 -10.22 9.64
CA SER A 167 0.52 -8.97 9.09
C SER A 167 1.21 -8.11 10.15
N TYR A 168 0.57 -7.95 11.32
CA TYR A 168 1.18 -7.24 12.45
C TYR A 168 2.49 -7.89 12.90
N GLY A 169 2.52 -9.22 13.06
CA GLY A 169 3.75 -9.92 13.48
C GLY A 169 4.87 -9.93 12.42
N ILE A 170 4.55 -9.74 11.14
CA ILE A 170 5.55 -9.49 10.09
C ILE A 170 6.16 -8.09 10.25
N HIS A 171 5.32 -7.10 10.54
CA HIS A 171 5.77 -5.73 10.78
C HIS A 171 4.79 -4.94 11.64
N ASN A 172 5.24 -4.53 12.83
CA ASN A 172 4.36 -3.93 13.85
C ASN A 172 3.66 -2.64 13.42
N SER A 173 4.16 -1.91 12.42
CA SER A 173 3.52 -0.68 11.92
C SER A 173 2.12 -0.92 11.33
N LEU A 174 1.77 -2.17 10.99
CA LEU A 174 0.43 -2.56 10.57
C LEU A 174 -0.63 -2.38 11.67
N MET A 175 -0.23 -2.12 12.90
CA MET A 175 -1.15 -1.68 13.97
C MET A 175 -2.02 -0.51 13.53
N ILE A 176 -1.48 0.45 12.76
CA ILE A 176 -2.22 1.63 12.28
C ILE A 176 -3.36 1.24 11.32
N PRO A 177 -3.11 0.55 10.18
CA PRO A 177 -4.18 0.16 9.28
C PRO A 177 -5.14 -0.89 9.89
N ILE A 178 -4.67 -1.76 10.79
CA ILE A 178 -5.54 -2.70 11.52
C ILE A 178 -6.46 -1.95 12.48
N GLY A 179 -5.92 -1.01 13.26
CA GLY A 179 -6.70 -0.16 14.15
C GLY A 179 -7.71 0.70 13.37
N ALA A 180 -7.28 1.30 12.27
CA ALA A 180 -8.15 2.03 11.35
C ALA A 180 -9.27 1.16 10.79
N PHE A 181 -8.98 -0.10 10.44
CA PHE A 181 -9.98 -1.07 10.00
C PHE A 181 -10.98 -1.35 11.12
N ILE A 182 -10.53 -1.72 12.32
CA ILE A 182 -11.43 -1.98 13.46
C ILE A 182 -12.31 -0.77 13.76
N VAL A 183 -11.73 0.43 13.88
CA VAL A 183 -12.47 1.67 14.20
C VAL A 183 -13.48 1.99 13.11
N SER A 184 -13.11 1.87 11.83
CA SER A 184 -14.05 2.14 10.73
C SER A 184 -15.17 1.10 10.63
N GLY A 185 -14.90 -0.14 11.02
CA GLY A 185 -15.91 -1.20 11.16
C GLY A 185 -16.94 -0.92 12.26
N LEU A 186 -16.55 -0.21 13.31
CA LEU A 186 -17.44 0.19 14.42
C LEU A 186 -18.20 1.48 14.09
N TYR A 187 -17.51 2.49 13.57
CA TYR A 187 -18.06 3.83 13.38
C TYR A 187 -18.35 4.13 11.91
N LYS A 188 -19.53 3.78 11.38
CA LYS A 188 -19.79 3.73 9.92
C LYS A 188 -20.30 5.04 9.29
N ASN A 189 -19.83 6.21 9.73
CA ASN A 189 -20.25 7.49 9.14
C ASN A 189 -19.17 8.11 8.23
N PRO A 190 -19.31 8.00 6.89
CA PRO A 190 -18.34 8.51 5.92
C PRO A 190 -18.04 10.01 6.06
N LYS A 191 -19.05 10.83 6.41
CA LYS A 191 -18.88 12.29 6.49
C LYS A 191 -17.90 12.67 7.59
N ILE A 192 -17.90 11.92 8.70
CA ILE A 192 -17.01 12.22 9.82
C ILE A 192 -15.57 11.83 9.54
N TYR A 193 -15.32 10.76 8.80
CA TYR A 193 -13.96 10.48 8.32
C TYR A 193 -13.42 11.62 7.46
N LEU A 194 -14.26 12.19 6.58
CA LEU A 194 -13.90 13.34 5.75
C LEU A 194 -13.58 14.56 6.61
N TYR A 195 -14.40 14.86 7.62
CA TYR A 195 -14.12 15.97 8.54
C TYR A 195 -12.85 15.76 9.35
N ILE A 196 -12.59 14.55 9.83
CA ILE A 196 -11.35 14.21 10.55
C ILE A 196 -10.13 14.41 9.63
N TRP A 197 -10.19 13.93 8.40
CA TRP A 197 -9.11 14.10 7.43
C TRP A 197 -8.86 15.57 7.08
N LEU A 198 -9.92 16.34 6.84
CA LEU A 198 -9.82 17.78 6.60
C LEU A 198 -9.26 18.53 7.80
N ALA A 199 -9.64 18.14 9.02
CA ALA A 199 -9.13 18.74 10.25
C ALA A 199 -7.67 18.37 10.51
N ALA A 200 -7.21 17.18 10.10
CA ALA A 200 -5.83 16.74 10.30
C ALA A 200 -4.81 17.68 9.61
N ILE A 201 -5.16 18.28 8.48
CA ILE A 201 -4.29 19.21 7.73
C ILE A 201 -3.94 20.47 8.56
N PRO A 202 -4.91 21.33 8.96
CA PRO A 202 -4.61 22.50 9.77
C PRO A 202 -4.07 22.13 11.16
N LEU A 203 -4.54 21.03 11.76
CA LEU A 203 -3.98 20.54 13.03
C LEU A 203 -2.49 20.21 12.90
N SER A 204 -2.09 19.52 11.83
CA SER A 204 -0.69 19.23 11.54
C SER A 204 0.12 20.50 11.26
N ILE A 205 -0.46 21.50 10.60
CA ILE A 205 0.21 22.79 10.35
C ILE A 205 0.47 23.53 11.66
N VAL A 206 -0.55 23.67 12.51
CA VAL A 206 -0.47 24.42 13.78
C VAL A 206 0.35 23.68 14.82
N GLY A 207 0.18 22.36 14.94
CA GLY A 207 0.87 21.56 15.95
C GLY A 207 2.34 21.31 15.65
N GLY A 208 2.79 21.45 14.40
CA GLY A 208 4.19 21.23 14.04
C GLY A 208 4.66 19.84 14.49
N SER A 209 5.75 19.78 15.26
CA SER A 209 6.32 18.55 15.83
C SER A 209 5.61 18.01 17.08
N ALA A 210 4.59 18.72 17.59
CA ALA A 210 3.87 18.32 18.80
C ALA A 210 3.15 16.97 18.63
N TRP A 211 2.68 16.67 17.41
CA TRP A 211 1.98 15.42 17.13
C TRP A 211 2.94 14.22 17.13
N GLU A 212 4.12 14.36 16.53
CA GLU A 212 5.17 13.34 16.55
C GLU A 212 5.60 13.03 17.99
N ASN A 213 5.81 14.07 18.81
CA ASN A 213 6.14 13.91 20.23
C ASN A 213 5.01 13.24 21.02
N PHE A 214 3.75 13.66 20.78
CA PHE A 214 2.59 13.07 21.43
C PHE A 214 2.46 11.59 21.11
N PHE A 215 2.45 11.22 19.83
CA PHE A 215 2.30 9.82 19.43
C PHE A 215 3.52 8.97 19.83
N GLY A 216 4.73 9.53 19.81
CA GLY A 216 5.93 8.87 20.34
C GLY A 216 5.83 8.60 21.84
N SER A 217 5.27 9.54 22.62
CA SER A 217 5.09 9.37 24.07
C SER A 217 4.05 8.30 24.44
N LEU A 218 3.08 8.05 23.57
CA LEU A 218 2.06 7.01 23.76
C LEU A 218 2.60 5.59 23.53
N GLY A 219 3.84 5.45 23.06
CA GLY A 219 4.42 4.16 22.71
C GLY A 219 3.69 3.50 21.54
N ILE A 220 3.11 4.29 20.62
CA ILE A 220 2.42 3.79 19.43
C ILE A 220 3.49 3.37 18.40
N GLY A 221 4.10 2.22 18.65
CA GLY A 221 5.16 1.67 17.80
C GLY A 221 6.33 1.11 18.62
N ASP A 222 7.29 0.49 17.92
CA ASP A 222 8.53 0.08 18.57
C ASP A 222 9.50 1.27 18.73
N GLU A 223 10.64 1.01 19.35
CA GLU A 223 11.73 1.97 19.52
C GLU A 223 12.20 2.61 18.20
N ARG A 224 12.10 1.89 17.08
CA ARG A 224 12.44 2.41 15.75
C ARG A 224 11.38 3.39 15.23
N VAL A 225 10.10 3.11 15.44
CA VAL A 225 9.00 4.05 15.13
C VAL A 225 9.15 5.33 15.95
N ASN A 226 9.46 5.21 17.24
CA ASN A 226 9.74 6.36 18.09
C ASN A 226 10.95 7.14 17.59
N ASN A 227 12.04 6.47 17.20
CA ASN A 227 13.20 7.12 16.59
C ASN A 227 12.88 7.84 15.28
N TYR A 228 11.92 7.36 14.49
CA TYR A 228 11.44 8.09 13.31
C TYR A 228 10.63 9.34 13.66
N MET A 229 9.93 9.33 14.79
CA MET A 229 9.15 10.47 15.26
C MET A 229 10.00 11.53 15.99
N THR A 230 10.98 11.11 16.79
CA THR A 230 11.73 12.00 17.70
C THR A 230 13.22 12.11 17.38
N GLY A 231 13.75 11.32 16.45
CA GLY A 231 15.18 11.29 16.13
C GLY A 231 15.66 12.55 15.40
N SER A 232 16.93 12.90 15.59
CA SER A 232 17.62 13.92 14.79
C SER A 232 17.76 13.48 13.34
N VAL A 233 17.71 14.44 12.41
CA VAL A 233 17.74 14.19 10.96
C VAL A 233 19.11 13.62 10.55
N ASP A 234 19.13 12.37 10.09
CA ASP A 234 20.32 11.80 9.44
C ASP A 234 20.51 12.46 8.07
N ALA A 235 21.51 13.35 7.98
CA ALA A 235 21.84 14.17 6.81
C ALA A 235 22.29 13.39 5.54
N GLY A 236 22.25 12.06 5.56
CA GLY A 236 22.82 11.19 4.51
C GLY A 236 21.82 10.39 3.67
N THR A 237 20.51 10.52 3.89
CA THR A 237 19.52 9.72 3.13
C THR A 237 18.72 10.57 2.14
N THR A 238 18.59 10.07 0.90
CA THR A 238 17.93 10.68 -0.27
C THR A 238 16.44 11.02 -0.05
N PHE A 239 15.87 10.69 1.11
CA PHE A 239 14.46 10.90 1.46
C PHE A 239 14.25 11.81 2.69
N SER A 240 15.29 12.52 3.14
CA SER A 240 15.32 13.42 4.31
C SER A 240 14.63 14.78 4.09
N SER A 241 13.46 14.80 3.45
CA SER A 241 12.71 16.06 3.36
C SER A 241 12.03 16.40 4.69
N THR A 242 12.63 17.30 5.44
CA THR A 242 12.02 17.93 6.63
C THR A 242 11.05 19.02 6.17
N GLY A 243 9.76 18.85 6.40
CA GLY A 243 8.75 19.86 6.07
C GLY A 243 7.36 19.28 5.77
N PHE A 244 6.37 20.16 5.61
CA PHE A 244 5.01 19.74 5.26
C PHE A 244 4.93 19.37 3.77
N ARG A 245 4.67 18.09 3.48
CA ARG A 245 4.69 17.53 2.12
C ARG A 245 3.36 17.71 1.38
N TRP A 246 3.13 18.91 0.85
CA TRP A 246 1.92 19.23 0.08
C TRP A 246 1.72 18.32 -1.13
N ASP A 247 2.78 17.96 -1.83
CA ASP A 247 2.77 17.00 -2.93
C ASP A 247 2.19 15.64 -2.50
N PHE A 248 2.53 15.18 -1.30
CA PHE A 248 2.02 13.93 -0.73
C PHE A 248 0.57 14.03 -0.26
N VAL A 249 0.16 15.19 0.28
CA VAL A 249 -1.24 15.45 0.63
C VAL A 249 -2.10 15.47 -0.63
N VAL A 250 -1.63 16.12 -1.70
CA VAL A 250 -2.33 16.11 -3.00
C VAL A 250 -2.43 14.69 -3.56
N TYR A 251 -1.36 13.90 -3.49
CA TYR A 251 -1.38 12.51 -3.94
C TYR A 251 -2.43 11.66 -3.22
N SER A 252 -2.38 11.64 -1.89
CA SER A 252 -3.30 10.87 -1.07
C SER A 252 -4.74 11.40 -1.16
N GLY A 253 -4.89 12.71 -1.37
CA GLY A 253 -6.18 13.35 -1.62
C GLY A 253 -6.98 12.73 -2.77
N PHE A 254 -6.37 12.06 -3.75
CA PHE A 254 -7.10 11.40 -4.83
C PHE A 254 -8.01 10.26 -4.34
N ALA A 255 -7.58 9.43 -3.38
CA ALA A 255 -8.45 8.40 -2.81
C ALA A 255 -9.49 8.98 -1.83
N VAL A 256 -9.15 10.08 -1.15
CA VAL A 256 -10.13 10.84 -0.36
C VAL A 256 -11.24 11.36 -1.25
N PHE A 257 -10.88 12.03 -2.35
CA PHE A 257 -11.82 12.56 -3.32
C PHE A 257 -12.65 11.46 -3.98
N ALA A 258 -12.03 10.34 -4.33
CA ALA A 258 -12.72 9.19 -4.91
C ALA A 258 -13.84 8.69 -3.98
N GLY A 259 -13.55 8.40 -2.71
CA GLY A 259 -14.57 7.93 -1.78
C GLY A 259 -15.61 8.99 -1.42
N TYR A 260 -15.22 10.27 -1.29
CA TYR A 260 -16.18 11.38 -1.20
C TYR A 260 -17.14 11.39 -2.39
N TYR A 261 -16.60 11.31 -3.62
CA TYR A 261 -17.39 11.35 -4.83
C TYR A 261 -18.34 10.15 -4.90
N TYR A 262 -17.85 8.92 -4.67
CA TYR A 262 -18.68 7.73 -4.78
C TYR A 262 -19.71 7.64 -3.65
N ILE A 263 -19.30 7.75 -2.38
CA ILE A 263 -20.18 7.53 -1.23
C ILE A 263 -21.12 8.71 -1.00
N ILE A 264 -20.56 9.92 -0.93
CA ILE A 264 -21.31 11.11 -0.48
C ILE A 264 -22.02 11.77 -1.66
N LYS A 265 -21.32 12.05 -2.77
CA LYS A 265 -21.91 12.76 -3.92
C LYS A 265 -22.79 11.86 -4.78
N ARG A 266 -22.40 10.61 -5.02
CA ARG A 266 -23.14 9.65 -5.87
C ARG A 266 -24.02 8.68 -5.09
N GLY A 267 -23.96 8.70 -3.76
CA GLY A 267 -24.79 7.84 -2.91
C GLY A 267 -24.49 6.35 -3.02
N PHE A 268 -23.30 5.95 -3.49
CA PHE A 268 -22.92 4.55 -3.64
C PHE A 268 -22.89 3.85 -2.27
N GLN A 269 -23.78 2.88 -2.07
CA GLN A 269 -23.91 2.12 -0.82
C GLN A 269 -23.30 0.72 -0.98
N ASP A 270 -22.09 0.53 -0.46
CA ASP A 270 -21.46 -0.78 -0.34
C ASP A 270 -20.76 -0.86 1.03
N LYS A 271 -21.10 -1.90 1.80
CA LYS A 271 -20.62 -2.08 3.18
C LYS A 271 -19.11 -2.30 3.24
N PHE A 272 -18.57 -3.08 2.31
CA PHE A 272 -17.13 -3.33 2.22
C PHE A 272 -16.41 -2.05 1.79
N TYR A 273 -16.92 -1.37 0.76
CA TYR A 273 -16.30 -0.15 0.26
C TYR A 273 -16.26 0.97 1.30
N THR A 274 -17.36 1.17 2.03
CA THR A 274 -17.44 2.18 3.09
C THR A 274 -16.42 1.90 4.20
N HIS A 275 -16.24 0.64 4.56
CA HIS A 275 -15.27 0.19 5.55
C HIS A 275 -13.83 0.36 5.03
N LEU A 276 -13.56 -0.06 3.80
CA LEU A 276 -12.27 0.12 3.14
C LEU A 276 -11.86 1.59 3.04
N TRP A 277 -12.78 2.46 2.63
CA TRP A 277 -12.54 3.89 2.56
C TRP A 277 -12.34 4.49 3.95
N GLY A 278 -13.14 4.09 4.95
CA GLY A 278 -12.93 4.52 6.34
C GLY A 278 -11.56 4.13 6.88
N THR A 279 -11.09 2.91 6.60
CA THR A 279 -9.75 2.43 6.95
C THR A 279 -8.69 3.33 6.34
N TYR A 280 -8.81 3.62 5.05
CA TYR A 280 -7.90 4.52 4.34
C TYR A 280 -7.90 5.93 4.97
N MET A 281 -9.07 6.51 5.21
CA MET A 281 -9.23 7.86 5.74
C MET A 281 -8.61 8.03 7.12
N ILE A 282 -8.83 7.07 8.02
CA ILE A 282 -8.27 7.12 9.39
C ILE A 282 -6.75 6.97 9.35
N ALA A 283 -6.23 5.96 8.63
CA ALA A 283 -4.79 5.75 8.51
C ALA A 283 -4.09 6.94 7.83
N ASN A 284 -4.72 7.54 6.82
CA ASN A 284 -4.16 8.70 6.12
C ASN A 284 -4.23 9.98 6.96
N ALA A 285 -5.30 10.20 7.71
CA ALA A 285 -5.40 11.32 8.66
C ALA A 285 -4.33 11.23 9.75
N PHE A 286 -4.06 10.02 10.28
CA PHE A 286 -2.95 9.79 11.20
C PHE A 286 -1.62 10.22 10.56
N TRP A 287 -1.33 9.76 9.34
CA TRP A 287 -0.09 10.15 8.63
C TRP A 287 0.03 11.67 8.45
N ILE A 288 -1.05 12.38 8.10
CA ILE A 288 -1.02 13.84 7.95
C ILE A 288 -0.57 14.52 9.24
N LEU A 289 -1.02 14.04 10.40
CA LEU A 289 -0.60 14.59 11.69
C LEU A 289 0.90 14.43 11.94
N VAL A 290 1.50 13.32 11.49
CA VAL A 290 2.93 13.01 11.68
C VAL A 290 3.76 13.23 10.42
N ILE A 291 3.30 14.10 9.51
CA ILE A 291 3.88 14.25 8.18
C ILE A 291 5.34 14.73 8.19
N ARG A 292 5.80 15.36 9.28
CA ARG A 292 7.17 15.88 9.43
C ARG A 292 8.12 14.88 10.07
N ALA A 293 7.62 13.72 10.52
CA ALA A 293 8.46 12.65 11.03
C ALA A 293 9.53 12.23 10.02
N ASN A 294 10.69 11.82 10.51
CA ASN A 294 11.73 11.26 9.66
C ASN A 294 11.19 10.01 8.97
N PHE A 295 11.57 9.83 7.70
CA PHE A 295 11.02 8.76 6.87
C PHE A 295 9.48 8.75 6.82
N SER A 296 8.83 9.93 6.85
CA SER A 296 7.36 10.11 6.73
C SER A 296 6.71 9.23 5.66
N ASN A 297 7.41 8.98 4.54
CA ASN A 297 6.97 8.06 3.48
C ASN A 297 6.61 6.65 4.01
N ARG A 298 7.31 6.16 5.04
CA ARG A 298 7.07 4.87 5.75
C ARG A 298 5.73 4.85 6.47
N PHE A 299 5.32 5.99 7.03
CA PHE A 299 3.99 6.16 7.62
C PHE A 299 2.93 6.39 6.55
N ALA A 300 3.22 7.16 5.50
CA ALA A 300 2.30 7.43 4.40
C ALA A 300 1.82 6.12 3.75
N TYR A 301 2.75 5.18 3.55
CA TYR A 301 2.48 3.89 2.95
C TYR A 301 1.43 3.06 3.68
N LEU A 302 1.28 3.24 5.00
CA LEU A 302 0.27 2.56 5.83
C LEU A 302 -1.18 2.94 5.48
N SER A 303 -1.36 3.90 4.57
CA SER A 303 -2.64 4.17 3.91
C SER A 303 -2.53 4.02 2.39
N TRP A 304 -1.41 4.40 1.78
CA TRP A 304 -1.27 4.45 0.33
C TRP A 304 -1.34 3.10 -0.37
N PHE A 305 -0.99 2.01 0.32
CA PHE A 305 -1.13 0.66 -0.23
C PHE A 305 -2.60 0.31 -0.62
N LEU A 306 -3.59 0.95 0.03
CA LEU A 306 -5.01 0.78 -0.30
C LEU A 306 -5.51 1.73 -1.40
N MET A 307 -4.73 2.76 -1.76
CA MET A 307 -5.20 3.88 -2.58
C MET A 307 -5.70 3.46 -3.96
N ALA A 308 -4.95 2.60 -4.65
CA ALA A 308 -5.34 2.05 -5.95
C ALA A 308 -6.71 1.35 -5.88
N VAL A 309 -6.91 0.55 -4.83
CA VAL A 309 -8.15 -0.20 -4.63
C VAL A 309 -9.31 0.73 -4.26
N VAL A 310 -9.09 1.69 -3.38
CA VAL A 310 -10.11 2.68 -2.98
C VAL A 310 -10.64 3.46 -4.18
N ILE A 311 -9.76 3.81 -5.13
CA ILE A 311 -10.15 4.50 -6.36
C ILE A 311 -10.88 3.53 -7.31
N ALA A 312 -10.33 2.35 -7.54
CA ALA A 312 -10.84 1.43 -8.56
C ALA A 312 -12.18 0.76 -8.18
N TYR A 313 -12.39 0.43 -6.89
CA TYR A 313 -13.45 -0.49 -6.47
C TYR A 313 -14.85 -0.14 -6.97
N PRO A 314 -15.37 1.09 -6.79
CA PRO A 314 -16.73 1.41 -7.22
C PRO A 314 -16.85 1.48 -8.75
N ILE A 315 -15.78 1.92 -9.44
CA ILE A 315 -15.76 2.14 -10.90
C ILE A 315 -16.08 0.85 -11.67
N PHE A 316 -15.69 -0.31 -11.15
CA PHE A 316 -15.95 -1.61 -11.79
C PHE A 316 -17.22 -2.30 -11.27
N LYS A 317 -17.95 -1.69 -10.35
CA LYS A 317 -19.26 -2.19 -9.88
C LYS A 317 -20.44 -1.43 -10.48
N VAL A 318 -20.29 -0.13 -10.71
CA VAL A 318 -21.38 0.74 -11.16
C VAL A 318 -20.86 1.74 -12.19
N LYS A 319 -21.68 2.03 -13.19
CA LYS A 319 -21.41 3.09 -14.17
C LYS A 319 -21.82 4.45 -13.58
N PHE A 320 -20.85 5.32 -13.31
CA PHE A 320 -21.11 6.64 -12.72
C PHE A 320 -21.30 7.75 -13.76
N TRP A 321 -20.85 7.53 -15.00
CA TRP A 321 -20.83 8.52 -16.07
C TRP A 321 -21.39 7.94 -17.36
N ASP A 322 -21.96 8.79 -18.23
CA ASP A 322 -22.46 8.37 -19.55
C ASP A 322 -21.30 7.82 -20.42
N GLU A 323 -20.17 8.53 -20.42
CA GLU A 323 -18.92 8.08 -21.02
C GLU A 323 -18.02 7.32 -20.01
N HIS A 324 -18.60 6.38 -19.26
CA HIS A 324 -17.95 5.68 -18.14
C HIS A 324 -16.53 5.21 -18.47
N TYR A 325 -16.36 4.48 -19.57
CA TYR A 325 -15.09 3.87 -19.95
C TYR A 325 -14.01 4.89 -20.32
N LYS A 326 -14.38 6.03 -20.93
CA LYS A 326 -13.43 7.12 -21.18
C LYS A 326 -12.99 7.76 -19.87
N MET A 327 -13.92 7.94 -18.92
CA MET A 327 -13.59 8.46 -17.59
C MET A 327 -12.68 7.51 -16.82
N VAL A 328 -12.94 6.21 -16.88
CA VAL A 328 -12.08 5.17 -16.31
C VAL A 328 -10.64 5.31 -16.83
N GLY A 329 -10.46 5.42 -18.15
CA GLY A 329 -9.15 5.65 -18.76
C GLY A 329 -8.46 6.93 -18.26
N ARG A 330 -9.20 8.04 -18.13
CA ARG A 330 -8.69 9.32 -17.63
C ARG A 330 -8.24 9.22 -16.17
N ILE A 331 -9.03 8.57 -15.30
CA ILE A 331 -8.70 8.39 -13.88
C ILE A 331 -7.39 7.60 -13.74
N PHE A 332 -7.25 6.51 -14.49
CA PHE A 332 -6.03 5.72 -14.44
C PHE A 332 -4.85 6.47 -15.01
N PHE A 333 -5.00 7.15 -16.14
CA PHE A 333 -3.94 7.99 -16.69
C PHE A 333 -3.46 9.03 -15.69
N ALA A 334 -4.38 9.75 -15.02
CA ALA A 334 -4.03 10.72 -13.98
C ALA A 334 -3.28 10.08 -12.79
N TYR A 335 -3.71 8.90 -12.37
CA TYR A 335 -3.05 8.13 -11.29
C TYR A 335 -1.58 7.84 -11.60
N TYR A 336 -1.26 7.36 -12.81
CA TYR A 336 0.13 7.10 -13.20
C TYR A 336 0.90 8.36 -13.55
N LEU A 337 0.25 9.38 -14.08
CA LEU A 337 0.89 10.65 -14.39
C LEU A 337 1.51 11.23 -13.12
N PHE A 338 0.80 11.16 -11.99
CA PHE A 338 1.38 11.54 -10.70
C PHE A 338 2.62 10.71 -10.36
N THR A 339 2.54 9.37 -10.41
CA THR A 339 3.70 8.50 -10.15
C THR A 339 4.90 8.87 -11.02
N TYR A 340 4.65 9.15 -12.31
CA TYR A 340 5.70 9.53 -13.25
C TYR A 340 6.29 10.90 -12.96
N ILE A 341 5.47 11.91 -12.64
CA ILE A 341 5.96 13.24 -12.23
C ILE A 341 6.82 13.15 -10.97
N MET A 342 6.40 12.34 -9.99
CA MET A 342 7.19 12.13 -8.78
C MET A 342 8.51 11.42 -9.06
N PHE A 343 8.51 10.44 -9.95
CA PHE A 343 9.72 9.76 -10.40
C PHE A 343 10.70 10.70 -11.11
N LEU A 344 10.21 11.68 -11.89
CA LEU A 344 11.07 12.68 -12.54
C LEU A 344 11.63 13.72 -11.56
N ARG A 345 11.03 13.87 -10.38
CA ARG A 345 11.45 14.82 -9.35
C ARG A 345 12.39 14.22 -8.30
N SER A 346 12.40 12.89 -8.17
CA SER A 346 13.30 12.11 -7.30
C SER A 346 14.62 11.84 -8.01
#